data_AF-A0A1C3SQ04-F1
#
_entry.id   AF-A0A1C3SQ04-F1
#
_cell.length_a   1.000
_cell.length_b   1.000
_cell.length_c   1.000
_cell.angle_alpha   90.00
_cell.angle_beta   90.00
_cell.angle_gamma   90.00
#
_symmetry.space_group_name_H-M   'P 1'
#
loop_
_entity.id
_entity.type
_entity.pdbx_description
1 polymer ?
#
loop_
_entity_poly.entity_id
_entity_poly.type
_entity_poly.pdbx_seq_one_letter_code
_entity_poly.pdbx_strand_id
1 'polypeptide(L)' 'MTDELTARQRANKKWNEKNREHRNYMTKRSTARGFIRNHATKEDLLELQELIEENLKKF' A
#
# COMPACT_ATOMS: atom_id res chain seq x y z
N MET A 1 3.27 6.35 32.48
CA MET A 1 2.01 5.58 32.52
C MET A 1 1.90 4.86 31.20
N THR A 2 2.08 3.55 31.17
CA THR A 2 1.92 2.74 29.94
C THR A 2 0.45 2.75 29.57
N ASP A 3 0.09 3.45 28.51
CA ASP A 3 -1.27 3.46 27.97
C ASP A 3 -1.63 2.03 27.55
N GLU A 4 -2.46 1.36 28.34
CA GLU A 4 -2.89 0.00 28.06
C GLU A 4 -3.85 0.03 26.86
N LEU A 5 -3.48 -0.64 25.77
CA LEU A 5 -4.33 -0.72 24.58
C LEU A 5 -5.71 -1.24 24.96
N THR A 6 -6.76 -0.55 24.52
CA THR A 6 -8.16 -0.96 24.69
C THR A 6 -8.41 -2.34 24.07
N ALA A 7 -9.42 -3.07 24.54
CA ALA A 7 -9.78 -4.38 24.00
C ALA A 7 -10.00 -4.36 22.48
N ARG A 8 -10.60 -3.26 21.96
CA ARG A 8 -10.79 -3.03 20.51
C ARG A 8 -9.47 -2.85 19.78
N GLN A 9 -8.52 -2.10 20.33
CA GLN A 9 -7.20 -1.93 19.73
C GLN A 9 -6.41 -3.24 19.71
N ARG A 10 -6.50 -4.06 20.77
CA ARG A 10 -5.88 -5.41 20.81
C ARG A 10 -6.48 -6.34 19.74
N ALA A 11 -7.80 -6.35 19.60
CA ALA A 11 -8.49 -7.13 18.59
C ALA A 11 -8.12 -6.68 17.17
N ASN A 12 -8.12 -5.36 16.91
CA ASN A 12 -7.67 -4.79 15.65
C ASN A 12 -6.22 -5.15 15.35
N LYS A 13 -5.32 -5.08 16.35
CA LYS A 13 -3.91 -5.48 16.20
C LYS A 13 -3.77 -6.94 15.79
N LYS A 14 -4.49 -7.86 16.44
CA LYS A 14 -4.46 -9.29 16.11
C LYS A 14 -5.02 -9.60 14.73
N TRP A 15 -6.14 -8.98 14.36
CA TRP A 15 -6.69 -9.10 13.00
C TRP A 15 -5.73 -8.51 11.96
N ASN A 16 -5.10 -7.40 12.31
CA ASN A 16 -4.11 -6.74 11.47
C ASN A 16 -2.84 -7.58 11.27
N GLU A 17 -2.36 -8.27 12.28
CA GLU A 17 -1.22 -9.18 12.16
C GLU A 17 -1.57 -10.37 11.26
N LYS A 18 -2.76 -10.95 11.42
CA LYS A 18 -3.23 -12.08 10.58
C LYS A 18 -3.46 -11.68 9.12
N ASN A 19 -3.86 -10.44 8.85
CA ASN A 19 -4.16 -9.94 7.50
C ASN A 19 -3.09 -8.96 6.99
N ARG A 20 -1.85 -9.11 7.45
CA ARG A 20 -0.76 -8.18 7.16
C ARG A 20 -0.51 -8.05 5.66
N GLU A 21 -0.48 -9.16 4.93
CA GLU A 21 -0.20 -9.16 3.48
C GLU A 21 -1.29 -8.46 2.68
N HIS A 22 -2.56 -8.76 2.99
CA HIS A 22 -3.69 -8.11 2.34
C HIS A 22 -3.71 -6.60 2.62
N ARG A 23 -3.45 -6.18 3.86
CA ARG A 23 -3.33 -4.74 4.17
C ARG A 23 -2.17 -4.12 3.40
N ASN A 24 -0.99 -4.75 3.41
CA ASN A 24 0.19 -4.23 2.73
C ASN A 24 -0.08 -4.05 1.23
N TYR A 25 -0.78 -5.00 0.59
CA TYR A 25 -1.23 -4.88 -0.78
C TYR A 25 -2.14 -3.65 -0.97
N MET A 26 -3.17 -3.49 -0.14
CA MET A 26 -4.11 -2.36 -0.23
C MET A 26 -3.45 -1.00 0.02
N THR A 27 -2.54 -0.91 1.00
CA THR A 27 -1.75 0.28 1.28
C THR A 27 -0.88 0.62 0.07
N LYS A 28 -0.07 -0.32 -0.43
CA LYS A 28 0.79 -0.11 -1.60
C LYS A 28 -0.02 0.37 -2.81
N ARG A 29 -1.16 -0.28 -3.08
CA ARG A 29 -2.06 0.08 -4.18
C ARG A 29 -2.61 1.50 -4.03
N SER A 30 -3.06 1.88 -2.84
CA SER A 30 -3.64 3.20 -2.59
C SER A 30 -2.58 4.30 -2.68
N THR A 31 -1.40 4.07 -2.10
CA THR A 31 -0.26 4.98 -2.16
C THR A 31 0.20 5.20 -3.60
N ALA A 32 0.37 4.13 -4.39
CA ALA A 32 0.76 4.24 -5.80
C ALA A 32 -0.25 5.06 -6.60
N ARG A 33 -1.56 4.82 -6.40
CA ARG A 33 -2.62 5.60 -7.06
C ARG A 33 -2.59 7.08 -6.66
N GLY A 34 -2.33 7.38 -5.40
CA GLY A 34 -2.21 8.76 -4.92
C GLY A 34 -1.00 9.47 -5.54
N PHE A 35 0.14 8.79 -5.57
CA PHE A 35 1.37 9.29 -6.18
C PHE A 35 1.17 9.64 -7.66
N ILE A 36 0.69 8.68 -8.46
CA ILE A 36 0.45 8.85 -9.91
C ILE A 36 -0.51 10.01 -10.19
N ARG A 37 -1.52 10.23 -9.34
CA ARG A 37 -2.54 11.27 -9.58
C ARG A 37 -2.14 12.67 -9.16
N ASN A 38 -1.45 12.78 -8.04
CA ASN A 38 -1.33 14.06 -7.34
C ASN A 38 0.12 14.53 -7.17
N HIS A 39 1.11 13.65 -7.35
CA HIS A 39 2.49 13.93 -6.97
C HIS A 39 3.52 13.65 -8.07
N ALA A 40 3.24 12.70 -8.97
CA ALA A 40 4.17 12.29 -10.01
C ALA A 40 4.44 13.41 -11.02
N THR A 41 5.71 13.55 -11.40
CA THR A 41 6.13 14.39 -12.52
C THR A 41 5.95 13.64 -13.85
N LYS A 42 6.14 14.34 -14.98
CA LYS A 42 6.06 13.71 -16.30
C LYS A 42 7.06 12.57 -16.46
N GLU A 43 8.29 12.75 -15.96
CA GLU A 43 9.35 11.74 -16.03
C GLU A 43 8.98 10.50 -15.21
N ASP A 44 8.48 10.69 -13.98
CA ASP A 44 8.00 9.59 -13.13
C ASP A 44 6.89 8.79 -13.81
N LEU A 45 5.95 9.48 -14.48
CA LEU A 45 4.84 8.81 -15.18
C LEU A 45 5.32 7.95 -16.34
N LEU A 46 6.32 8.42 -17.09
CA LEU A 46 6.90 7.67 -18.21
C LEU A 46 7.65 6.43 -17.70
N GLU A 47 8.50 6.59 -16.68
CA GLU A 47 9.20 5.46 -16.06
C GLU A 47 8.21 4.42 -15.49
N LEU A 48 7.19 4.88 -14.76
CA LEU A 48 6.17 4.00 -14.21
C LEU A 48 5.38 3.27 -15.30
N GLN A 49 5.12 3.91 -16.44
CA GLN A 49 4.46 3.27 -17.57
C GLN A 49 5.32 2.13 -18.13
N GLU A 50 6.61 2.36 -18.37
CA GLU A 50 7.54 1.32 -18.86
C GLU A 50 7.59 0.13 -17.91
N LEU A 51 7.72 0.38 -16.60
CA LEU A 51 7.71 -0.66 -15.57
C LEU A 51 6.41 -1.47 -15.56
N ILE A 52 5.26 -0.82 -15.77
CA ILE A 52 3.95 -1.50 -15.85
C ILE A 52 3.90 -2.40 -17.09
N GLU A 53 4.31 -1.88 -18.25
CA GLU A 53 4.31 -2.62 -19.51
C GLU A 53 5.22 -3.86 -19.44
N GLU A 54 6.41 -3.74 -18.87
CA GLU A 54 7.31 -4.87 -18.65
C GLU A 54 6.72 -5.93 -17.71
N ASN A 55 6.04 -5.49 -16.65
CA ASN A 55 5.44 -6.42 -15.69
C ASN A 55 4.20 -7.12 -16.26
N LEU A 56 3.42 -6.45 -17.11
CA LEU A 56 2.25 -7.05 -17.78
C LEU A 56 2.65 -8.18 -18.73
N LYS A 57 3.84 -8.13 -19.34
CA LYS A 57 4.36 -9.22 -20.19
C LYS A 57 4.60 -10.54 -19.44
N LYS A 58 4.60 -10.53 -18.11
CA LYS A 58 4.81 -11.72 -17.27
C LYS A 58 3.51 -12.50 -16.99
N PHE A 59 2.37 -11.98 -17.45
CA PHE A 59 1.04 -12.59 -17.35
C PHE A 59 0.52 -12.94 -18.74
#